data_AF-A0A4R4LDQ9-F1
#
_entry.id   AF-A0A4R4LDQ9-F1
#
_cell.length_a   1.000
_cell.length_b   1.000
_cell.length_c   1.000
_cell.angle_alpha   90.00
_cell.angle_beta   90.00
_cell.angle_gamma   90.00
#
_symmetry.space_group_name_H-M   'P 1'
#
loop_
_entity.id
_entity.type
_entity.pdbx_description
1 polymer ?
#
loop_
_entity_poly.entity_id
_entity_poly.type
_entity_poly.pdbx_seq_one_letter_code
_entity_poly.pdbx_strand_id
1 'polypeptide(L)'
;MTGDDRPGRPVPPAVPEATDGGWEPWAGHRTRTNRTAVAAFVLGLLGGVFGLVLGLVALVQIRRSGQRGRGFAVAGLVLCAAWAFAAMLVVTGLPFRSGPQESGVQALRTGDCFRVGDAPAGTRTAPDRITTVACTEPHDGELIDHLPGYARYPGEAYPGSAALSARAESECRRQQRSYVLDPLSLPADVRLRWYVPSRVEWESAPRITCYLAAGGQPLTRPLRQDATVLRPEQYTYLMAVREFNEARAVLAAEGPTAAPAELRAMVERAGSANASMWLTLSGAAWPAQAREPVEKLIAESQGAAMAWLRAEQAPDREQMLRLAAQAEQRRDPQTDLAVRQALGLSTAQGDPAR
;
A
#
# COMPACT_ATOMS: atom_id res chain seq x y z
N MET A 1 76.70 -25.47 13.15
CA MET A 1 75.35 -24.88 13.00
C MET A 1 75.48 -23.87 11.87
N THR A 2 74.82 -23.98 10.73
CA THR A 2 73.43 -24.34 10.44
C THR A 2 73.34 -24.93 9.03
N GLY A 3 72.47 -25.93 8.84
CA GLY A 3 72.13 -26.47 7.51
C GLY A 3 71.11 -25.59 6.79
N ASP A 4 71.10 -25.69 5.47
CA ASP A 4 69.95 -25.33 4.61
C ASP A 4 69.80 -26.42 3.56
N ASP A 5 68.55 -26.81 3.34
CA ASP A 5 68.11 -28.08 2.77
C ASP A 5 66.88 -27.77 1.92
N ARG A 6 66.91 -28.07 0.61
CA ARG A 6 65.78 -28.52 -0.24
C ARG A 6 66.10 -28.59 -1.75
N PRO A 7 65.39 -29.45 -2.50
CA PRO A 7 65.99 -30.31 -3.52
C PRO A 7 65.55 -30.04 -4.97
N GLY A 8 66.30 -30.63 -5.89
CA GLY A 8 66.30 -30.36 -7.34
C GLY A 8 65.17 -30.95 -8.19
N ARG A 9 65.08 -30.41 -9.42
CA ARG A 9 64.21 -30.84 -10.54
C ARG A 9 64.86 -31.99 -11.35
N PRO A 10 64.08 -33.01 -11.77
CA PRO A 10 64.48 -33.90 -12.85
C PRO A 10 63.77 -33.60 -14.19
N VAL A 11 64.51 -33.91 -15.26
CA VAL A 11 64.35 -33.65 -16.71
C VAL A 11 63.43 -34.69 -17.39
N PRO A 12 62.72 -34.36 -18.50
CA PRO A 12 61.79 -35.28 -19.16
C PRO A 12 62.47 -36.26 -20.15
N PRO A 13 61.99 -37.51 -20.30
CA PRO A 13 62.39 -38.39 -21.39
C PRO A 13 61.41 -38.40 -22.58
N ALA A 14 61.97 -38.82 -23.72
CA ALA A 14 61.58 -38.55 -25.10
C ALA A 14 60.40 -39.37 -25.66
N VAL A 15 59.84 -38.84 -26.77
CA VAL A 15 58.77 -39.42 -27.60
C VAL A 15 59.35 -40.40 -28.62
N PRO A 16 58.75 -41.58 -28.82
CA PRO A 16 58.99 -42.40 -30.01
C PRO A 16 57.93 -42.15 -31.11
N GLU A 17 58.42 -42.13 -32.33
CA GLU A 17 57.74 -41.87 -33.61
C GLU A 17 57.09 -43.15 -34.18
N ALA A 18 56.12 -42.97 -35.08
CA ALA A 18 55.11 -43.91 -35.54
C ALA A 18 55.55 -44.92 -36.63
N THR A 19 54.69 -45.92 -36.89
CA THR A 19 54.36 -46.67 -38.15
C THR A 19 53.76 -48.04 -37.75
N ASP A 20 52.79 -48.72 -38.38
CA ASP A 20 52.16 -48.68 -39.71
C ASP A 20 50.73 -49.28 -39.62
N GLY A 21 49.90 -49.02 -40.63
CA GLY A 21 48.43 -49.09 -40.59
C GLY A 21 47.72 -50.41 -40.97
N GLY A 22 46.37 -50.33 -40.93
CA GLY A 22 45.41 -51.38 -41.30
C GLY A 22 43.93 -50.93 -41.31
N TRP A 23 43.46 -50.45 -42.47
CA TRP A 23 42.09 -50.45 -43.10
C TRP A 23 40.79 -50.71 -42.27
N GLU A 24 39.95 -49.67 -42.04
CA GLU A 24 38.56 -49.33 -42.55
C GLU A 24 37.32 -50.20 -42.13
N PRO A 25 36.06 -49.75 -42.28
CA PRO A 25 35.44 -48.43 -42.03
C PRO A 25 34.08 -48.54 -41.28
N TRP A 26 33.74 -47.65 -40.34
CA TRP A 26 32.35 -47.53 -39.85
C TRP A 26 31.91 -46.08 -39.64
N ALA A 27 31.09 -45.63 -40.59
CA ALA A 27 29.93 -44.75 -40.44
C ALA A 27 30.03 -43.66 -39.36
N GLY A 28 30.26 -42.43 -39.80
CA GLY A 28 30.16 -41.27 -38.93
C GLY A 28 28.76 -41.07 -38.37
N HIS A 29 28.67 -40.36 -37.25
CA HIS A 29 27.54 -39.49 -36.92
C HIS A 29 28.10 -38.22 -36.28
N ARG A 30 28.08 -37.13 -37.06
CA ARG A 30 28.20 -35.78 -36.52
C ARG A 30 27.11 -35.64 -35.44
N THR A 31 27.49 -35.32 -34.22
CA THR A 31 26.58 -34.94 -33.14
C THR A 31 25.88 -33.64 -33.52
N ARG A 32 24.79 -33.78 -34.28
CA ARG A 32 23.84 -32.70 -34.54
C ARG A 32 23.04 -32.52 -33.25
N THR A 33 23.43 -31.54 -32.44
CA THR A 33 22.60 -31.07 -31.32
C THR A 33 21.22 -30.72 -31.87
N ASN A 34 20.20 -31.36 -31.30
CA ASN A 34 18.83 -31.22 -31.78
C ASN A 34 18.31 -29.85 -31.33
N ARG A 35 18.37 -28.87 -32.24
CA ARG A 35 17.95 -27.47 -32.03
C ARG A 35 16.50 -27.36 -31.50
N THR A 36 15.68 -28.38 -31.75
CA THR A 36 14.31 -28.50 -31.26
C THR A 36 14.24 -28.77 -29.74
N ALA A 37 15.20 -29.49 -29.16
CA ALA A 37 15.24 -29.76 -27.72
C ALA A 37 15.58 -28.49 -26.91
N VAL A 38 16.48 -27.67 -27.46
CA VAL A 38 16.83 -26.36 -26.87
C VAL A 38 15.65 -25.38 -27.01
N ALA A 39 14.99 -25.35 -28.17
CA ALA A 39 13.80 -24.52 -28.38
C ALA A 39 12.64 -24.92 -27.45
N ALA A 40 12.41 -26.22 -27.22
CA ALA A 40 11.38 -26.70 -26.29
C ALA A 40 11.67 -26.32 -24.83
N PHE A 41 12.95 -26.32 -24.42
CA PHE A 41 13.35 -25.88 -23.09
C PHE A 41 13.15 -24.37 -22.89
N VAL A 42 13.52 -23.55 -23.89
CA VAL A 42 13.37 -22.09 -23.84
C VAL A 42 11.90 -21.67 -23.91
N LEU A 43 11.07 -22.34 -24.74
CA LEU A 43 9.62 -22.06 -24.78
C LEU A 43 8.88 -22.58 -23.55
N GLY A 44 9.34 -23.68 -22.94
CA GLY A 44 8.79 -24.18 -21.66
C GLY A 44 9.03 -23.21 -20.50
N LEU A 45 10.12 -22.44 -20.54
CA LEU A 45 10.44 -21.39 -19.58
C LEU A 45 9.53 -20.16 -19.71
N LEU A 46 8.89 -19.96 -20.88
CA LEU A 46 8.08 -18.77 -21.22
C LEU A 46 6.56 -18.97 -21.04
N GLY A 47 6.11 -20.10 -20.47
CA GLY A 47 4.79 -20.23 -19.84
C GLY A 47 3.56 -20.07 -20.78
N GLY A 48 3.04 -21.18 -21.29
CA GLY A 48 1.74 -21.20 -21.96
C GLY A 48 1.41 -22.54 -22.61
N VAL A 49 0.11 -22.79 -22.80
CA VAL A 49 -0.59 -24.03 -23.22
C VAL A 49 0.11 -24.88 -24.31
N PHE A 50 0.98 -24.29 -25.13
CA PHE A 50 1.82 -24.98 -26.12
C PHE A 50 2.83 -25.98 -25.52
N GLY A 51 3.22 -25.83 -24.25
CA GLY A 51 4.09 -26.80 -23.56
C GLY A 51 3.45 -28.19 -23.38
N LEU A 52 2.13 -28.25 -23.23
CA LEU A 52 1.38 -29.51 -23.06
C LEU A 52 1.39 -30.33 -24.36
N VAL A 53 1.16 -29.67 -25.49
CA VAL A 53 1.09 -30.30 -26.82
C VAL A 53 2.47 -30.79 -27.27
N LEU A 54 3.51 -29.97 -27.07
CA LEU A 54 4.89 -30.36 -27.42
C LEU A 54 5.45 -31.45 -26.49
N GLY A 55 5.06 -31.48 -25.22
CA GLY A 55 5.40 -32.55 -24.29
C GLY A 55 4.84 -33.92 -24.70
N LEU A 56 3.62 -33.95 -25.25
CA LEU A 56 3.00 -35.17 -25.79
C LEU A 56 3.73 -35.72 -27.02
N VAL A 57 4.17 -34.84 -27.94
CA VAL A 57 4.94 -35.23 -29.14
C VAL A 57 6.34 -35.74 -28.79
N ALA A 58 7.00 -35.12 -27.81
CA ALA A 58 8.29 -35.56 -27.29
C ALA A 58 8.21 -36.97 -26.66
N LEU A 59 7.10 -37.29 -25.97
CA LEU A 59 6.88 -38.61 -25.36
C LEU A 59 6.78 -39.74 -26.41
N VAL A 60 6.19 -39.46 -27.58
CA VAL A 60 6.05 -40.44 -28.68
C VAL A 60 7.38 -40.65 -29.41
N GLN A 61 8.21 -39.61 -29.52
CA GLN A 61 9.56 -39.74 -30.10
C GLN A 61 10.52 -40.54 -29.21
N ILE A 62 10.44 -40.39 -27.88
CA ILE A 62 11.30 -41.13 -26.92
C ILE A 62 10.93 -42.63 -26.88
N ARG A 63 9.65 -42.98 -27.07
CA ARG A 63 9.22 -44.39 -27.13
C ARG A 63 9.76 -45.16 -28.33
N ARG A 64 10.15 -44.49 -29.42
CA ARG A 64 10.63 -45.13 -30.66
C ARG A 64 12.16 -45.27 -30.75
N SER A 65 12.94 -44.52 -29.98
CA SER A 65 14.40 -44.43 -30.18
C SER A 65 15.27 -45.19 -29.16
N GLY A 66 14.71 -45.72 -28.08
CA GLY A 66 15.40 -46.69 -27.21
C GLY A 66 16.71 -46.22 -26.54
N GLN A 67 16.96 -44.90 -26.41
CA GLN A 67 18.19 -44.39 -25.77
C GLN A 67 17.97 -43.81 -24.36
N ARG A 68 19.02 -43.88 -23.52
CA ARG A 68 19.05 -43.47 -22.10
C ARG A 68 18.67 -41.99 -21.92
N GLY A 69 17.40 -41.73 -21.58
CA GLY A 69 16.90 -40.39 -21.22
C GLY A 69 15.79 -40.38 -20.16
N ARG A 70 15.59 -41.50 -19.44
CA ARG A 70 14.49 -41.67 -18.48
C ARG A 70 14.50 -40.62 -17.36
N GLY A 71 15.68 -40.15 -16.93
CA GLY A 71 15.80 -39.12 -15.88
C GLY A 71 15.25 -37.75 -16.29
N PHE A 72 15.47 -37.31 -17.53
CA PHE A 72 14.96 -36.02 -18.01
C PHE A 72 13.45 -36.02 -18.22
N ALA A 73 12.88 -37.15 -18.65
CA ALA A 73 11.43 -37.30 -18.77
C ALA A 73 10.73 -37.24 -17.40
N VAL A 74 11.31 -37.87 -16.38
CA VAL A 74 10.78 -37.82 -15.00
C VAL A 74 10.89 -36.40 -14.42
N ALA A 75 12.03 -35.72 -14.63
CA ALA A 75 12.21 -34.34 -14.16
C ALA A 75 11.19 -33.37 -14.77
N GLY A 76 10.92 -33.48 -16.09
CA GLY A 76 9.89 -32.68 -16.75
C GLY A 76 8.48 -32.93 -16.22
N LEU A 77 8.15 -34.19 -15.91
CA LEU A 77 6.84 -34.56 -15.38
C LEU A 77 6.63 -34.06 -13.95
N VAL A 78 7.67 -34.11 -13.11
CA VAL A 78 7.66 -33.54 -11.75
C VAL A 78 7.52 -32.02 -11.80
N LEU A 79 8.23 -31.34 -12.71
CA LEU A 79 8.10 -29.89 -12.86
C LEU A 79 6.71 -29.47 -13.34
N CYS A 80 6.13 -30.20 -14.29
CA CYS A 80 4.76 -29.96 -14.76
C CYS A 80 3.73 -30.21 -13.65
N ALA A 81 3.90 -31.26 -12.84
CA ALA A 81 3.03 -31.52 -11.69
C ALA A 81 3.15 -30.42 -10.63
N ALA A 82 4.36 -29.93 -10.34
CA ALA A 82 4.59 -28.83 -9.41
C ALA A 82 3.94 -27.52 -9.90
N TRP A 83 4.06 -27.20 -11.19
CA TRP A 83 3.42 -26.03 -11.79
C TRP A 83 1.90 -26.16 -11.87
N ALA A 84 1.36 -27.34 -12.20
CA ALA A 84 -0.08 -27.59 -12.19
C ALA A 84 -0.66 -27.47 -10.77
N PHE A 85 0.07 -27.95 -9.77
CA PHE A 85 -0.30 -27.78 -8.36
C PHE A 85 -0.27 -26.31 -7.93
N ALA A 86 0.77 -25.57 -8.29
CA ALA A 86 0.84 -24.13 -8.03
C ALA A 86 -0.28 -23.34 -8.71
N ALA A 87 -0.58 -23.65 -9.98
CA ALA A 87 -1.69 -23.05 -10.72
C ALA A 87 -3.05 -23.43 -10.11
N MET A 88 -3.21 -24.67 -9.65
CA MET A 88 -4.40 -25.12 -8.94
C MET A 88 -4.60 -24.34 -7.63
N LEU A 89 -3.54 -24.07 -6.86
CA LEU A 89 -3.62 -23.24 -5.65
C LEU A 89 -4.05 -21.80 -5.97
N VAL A 90 -3.53 -21.22 -7.05
CA VAL A 90 -3.92 -19.88 -7.53
C VAL A 90 -5.39 -19.83 -8.00
N VAL A 91 -5.86 -20.86 -8.72
CA VAL A 91 -7.22 -20.90 -9.30
C VAL A 91 -8.28 -21.25 -8.25
N THR A 92 -7.97 -22.16 -7.32
CA THR A 92 -8.90 -22.55 -6.24
C THR A 92 -8.99 -21.50 -5.13
N GLY A 93 -8.13 -20.49 -5.16
CA GLY A 93 -8.13 -19.41 -4.17
C GLY A 93 -7.94 -19.91 -2.74
N LEU A 94 -7.40 -21.12 -2.53
CA LEU A 94 -7.06 -21.60 -1.21
C LEU A 94 -6.02 -20.64 -0.63
N PRO A 95 -6.38 -19.79 0.34
CA PRO A 95 -5.36 -19.01 0.98
C PRO A 95 -4.43 -20.01 1.66
N PHE A 96 -3.12 -19.87 1.45
CA PHE A 96 -2.20 -20.21 2.51
C PHE A 96 -2.68 -19.39 3.71
N ARG A 97 -3.55 -19.98 4.53
CA ARG A 97 -3.94 -19.38 5.81
C ARG A 97 -2.67 -19.43 6.64
N SER A 98 -1.88 -18.37 6.57
CA SER A 98 -0.96 -18.04 7.65
C SER A 98 -1.82 -18.05 8.90
N GLY A 99 -1.60 -19.04 9.78
CA GLY A 99 -2.18 -18.98 11.12
C GLY A 99 -1.76 -17.68 11.81
N PRO A 100 -2.41 -17.29 12.91
CA PRO A 100 -2.01 -16.11 13.68
C PRO A 100 -0.49 -16.14 13.95
N GLN A 101 0.23 -15.20 13.33
CA GLN A 101 1.68 -15.09 13.46
C GLN A 101 1.97 -14.09 14.57
N GLU A 102 2.37 -14.59 15.74
CA GLU A 102 2.82 -13.72 16.83
C GLU A 102 4.07 -12.96 16.37
N SER A 103 3.93 -11.63 16.27
CA SER A 103 4.97 -10.73 15.79
C SER A 103 4.99 -9.46 16.62
N GLY A 104 6.09 -8.72 16.62
CA GLY A 104 6.08 -7.34 17.10
C GLY A 104 5.37 -6.41 16.09
N VAL A 105 4.93 -5.22 16.54
CA VAL A 105 4.23 -4.24 15.68
C VAL A 105 5.03 -3.83 14.43
N GLN A 106 6.36 -3.98 14.45
CA GLN A 106 7.25 -3.65 13.33
C GLN A 106 7.08 -4.57 12.12
N ALA A 107 6.48 -5.75 12.31
CA ALA A 107 6.23 -6.70 11.23
C ALA A 107 4.95 -6.40 10.43
N LEU A 108 4.06 -5.56 10.98
CA LEU A 108 2.81 -5.17 10.34
C LEU A 108 3.08 -4.36 9.07
N ARG A 109 2.23 -4.55 8.06
CA ARG A 109 2.20 -3.78 6.81
C ARG A 109 0.98 -2.87 6.79
N THR A 110 1.06 -1.76 6.06
CA THR A 110 -0.09 -0.88 5.81
C THR A 110 -1.32 -1.69 5.37
N GLY A 111 -2.43 -1.58 6.09
CA GLY A 111 -3.62 -2.41 5.87
C GLY A 111 -3.77 -3.60 6.82
N ASP A 112 -2.73 -4.00 7.53
CA ASP A 112 -2.81 -5.16 8.42
C ASP A 112 -3.66 -4.83 9.65
N CYS A 113 -4.62 -5.71 9.91
CA CYS A 113 -5.45 -5.68 11.10
C CYS A 113 -4.87 -6.62 12.16
N PHE A 114 -4.89 -6.18 13.42
CA PHE A 114 -4.24 -6.91 14.49
C PHE A 114 -5.02 -6.84 15.80
N ARG A 115 -4.83 -7.87 16.62
CA ARG A 115 -5.18 -7.88 18.02
C ARG A 115 -3.94 -7.65 18.87
N VAL A 116 -4.10 -6.84 19.90
CA VAL A 116 -3.08 -6.69 20.93
C VAL A 116 -3.34 -7.79 21.96
N GLY A 117 -2.29 -8.49 22.40
CA GLY A 117 -2.43 -9.40 23.55
C GLY A 117 -2.79 -8.64 24.83
N ASP A 118 -2.69 -9.28 26.00
CA ASP A 118 -2.89 -8.62 27.30
C ASP A 118 -1.78 -7.57 27.59
N ALA A 119 -1.74 -6.49 26.82
CA ALA A 119 -0.91 -5.33 27.07
C ALA A 119 -1.71 -4.36 27.97
N PRO A 120 -1.12 -3.84 29.05
CA PRO A 120 -1.80 -2.85 29.89
C PRO A 120 -2.23 -1.65 29.04
N ALA A 121 -3.51 -1.30 29.11
CA ALA A 121 -4.01 -0.10 28.44
C ALA A 121 -3.21 1.13 28.90
N GLY A 122 -2.71 1.93 27.95
CA GLY A 122 -2.01 3.18 28.22
C GLY A 122 -0.47 3.11 28.22
N THR A 123 0.15 1.97 27.89
CA THR A 123 1.59 1.93 27.63
C THR A 123 1.93 2.70 26.35
N ARG A 124 2.98 3.54 26.41
CA ARG A 124 3.53 4.26 25.23
C ARG A 124 4.51 3.42 24.42
N THR A 125 4.88 2.26 24.93
CA THR A 125 5.72 1.27 24.27
C THR A 125 4.86 0.37 23.41
N ALA A 126 5.42 -0.01 22.25
CA ALA A 126 4.81 -1.03 21.42
C ALA A 126 4.67 -2.34 22.21
N PRO A 127 3.55 -3.08 22.04
CA PRO A 127 3.44 -4.43 22.57
C PRO A 127 4.47 -5.34 21.90
N ASP A 128 5.12 -6.17 22.71
CA ASP A 128 6.11 -7.15 22.22
C ASP A 128 5.46 -8.18 21.29
N ARG A 129 4.16 -8.44 21.49
CA ARG A 129 3.37 -9.39 20.71
C ARG A 129 2.04 -8.80 20.29
N ILE A 130 1.80 -8.85 18.99
CA ILE A 130 0.50 -8.69 18.36
C ILE A 130 0.15 -9.96 17.59
N THR A 131 -1.13 -10.11 17.29
CA THR A 131 -1.63 -11.16 16.41
C THR A 131 -2.25 -10.51 15.19
N THR A 132 -1.65 -10.67 14.01
CA THR A 132 -2.28 -10.26 12.75
C THR A 132 -3.47 -11.17 12.45
N VAL A 133 -4.60 -10.58 12.07
CA VAL A 133 -5.86 -11.27 11.75
C VAL A 133 -6.47 -10.69 10.48
N ALA A 134 -7.43 -11.39 9.88
CA ALA A 134 -8.20 -10.81 8.79
C ALA A 134 -9.02 -9.61 9.30
N CYS A 135 -9.08 -8.52 8.53
CA CYS A 135 -9.84 -7.33 8.94
C CYS A 135 -11.36 -7.57 9.07
N THR A 136 -11.88 -8.66 8.53
CA THR A 136 -13.27 -9.09 8.71
C THR A 136 -13.51 -9.85 10.01
N GLU A 137 -12.45 -10.22 10.72
CA GLU A 137 -12.51 -10.78 12.06
C GLU A 137 -12.39 -9.67 13.12
N PRO A 138 -12.91 -9.89 14.35
CA PRO A 138 -12.73 -8.96 15.46
C PRO A 138 -11.24 -8.61 15.69
N HIS A 139 -10.91 -7.32 15.65
CA HIS A 139 -9.55 -6.83 15.85
C HIS A 139 -9.51 -5.49 16.62
N ASP A 140 -8.35 -5.20 17.21
CA ASP A 140 -8.17 -4.05 18.09
C ASP A 140 -7.61 -2.83 17.34
N GLY A 141 -6.93 -3.05 16.21
CA GLY A 141 -6.46 -1.95 15.39
C GLY A 141 -6.04 -2.34 13.98
N GLU A 142 -5.89 -1.32 13.15
CA GLU A 142 -5.47 -1.42 11.75
C GLU A 142 -4.29 -0.48 11.51
N LEU A 143 -3.22 -1.02 10.93
CA LEU A 143 -2.01 -0.25 10.66
C LEU A 143 -2.22 0.72 9.49
N ILE A 144 -2.01 2.01 9.74
CA ILE A 144 -1.97 3.03 8.69
C ILE A 144 -0.62 2.97 7.97
N ASP A 145 0.47 3.17 8.71
CA ASP A 145 1.81 3.26 8.10
C ASP A 145 2.93 3.18 9.15
N HIS A 146 4.15 2.92 8.66
CA HIS A 146 5.39 3.12 9.40
C HIS A 146 6.18 4.28 8.81
N LEU A 147 6.55 5.23 9.65
CA LEU A 147 7.34 6.38 9.27
C LEU A 147 8.75 6.27 9.86
N PRO A 148 9.80 6.73 9.16
CA PRO A 148 11.13 6.80 9.74
C PRO A 148 11.12 7.63 11.03
N GLY A 149 11.73 7.12 12.10
CA GLY A 149 11.86 7.81 13.38
C GLY A 149 12.76 9.04 13.31
N TYR A 150 13.67 9.08 12.34
CA TYR A 150 14.57 10.21 12.08
C TYR A 150 13.82 11.42 11.50
N ALA A 151 14.10 12.61 12.02
CA ALA A 151 13.55 13.87 11.55
C ALA A 151 14.31 14.45 10.35
N ARG A 152 15.65 14.34 10.35
CA ARG A 152 16.50 14.98 9.32
C ARG A 152 17.26 13.97 8.45
N TYR A 153 17.94 13.02 9.08
CA TYR A 153 18.76 12.04 8.37
C TYR A 153 18.92 10.73 9.16
N PRO A 154 19.13 9.60 8.48
CA PRO A 154 19.46 8.34 9.15
C PRO A 154 20.70 8.47 10.04
N GLY A 155 20.59 8.04 11.29
CA GLY A 155 21.70 8.09 12.26
C GLY A 155 21.79 9.35 13.12
N GLU A 156 20.81 10.25 13.07
CA GLU A 156 20.73 11.35 14.04
C GLU A 156 20.61 10.82 15.49
N ALA A 157 21.06 11.61 16.47
CA ALA A 157 20.97 11.23 17.88
C ALA A 157 19.51 11.11 18.34
N TYR A 158 19.23 10.19 19.27
CA TYR A 158 17.88 9.98 19.80
C TYR A 158 17.30 11.28 20.38
N PRO A 159 16.23 11.84 19.79
CA PRO A 159 15.71 13.16 20.16
C PRO A 159 14.83 13.14 21.43
N GLY A 160 14.58 11.95 21.99
CA GLY A 160 13.70 11.77 23.14
C GLY A 160 12.26 11.44 22.74
N SER A 161 11.56 10.73 23.61
CA SER A 161 10.20 10.23 23.36
C SER A 161 9.17 11.36 23.21
N ALA A 162 9.36 12.49 23.91
CA ALA A 162 8.48 13.66 23.81
C ALA A 162 8.54 14.30 22.41
N ALA A 163 9.76 14.53 21.89
CA ALA A 163 9.96 15.06 20.55
C ALA A 163 9.41 14.11 19.47
N LEU A 164 9.65 12.79 19.63
CA LEU A 164 9.09 11.78 18.72
C LEU A 164 7.57 11.73 18.79
N SER A 165 6.97 11.88 19.96
CA SER A 165 5.51 11.86 20.12
C SER A 165 4.85 13.06 19.47
N ALA A 166 5.42 14.26 19.62
CA ALA A 166 4.93 15.47 18.96
C ALA A 166 4.99 15.35 17.43
N ARG A 167 6.08 14.76 16.91
CA ARG A 167 6.21 14.47 15.48
C ARG A 167 5.24 13.38 15.03
N ALA A 168 5.10 12.30 15.78
CA ALA A 168 4.16 11.23 15.46
C ALA A 168 2.72 11.76 15.38
N GLU A 169 2.33 12.66 16.28
CA GLU A 169 1.01 13.28 16.25
C GLU A 169 0.73 13.99 14.92
N SER A 170 1.63 14.87 14.45
CA SER A 170 1.42 15.60 13.20
C SER A 170 1.47 14.67 11.98
N GLU A 171 2.46 13.80 11.92
CA GLU A 171 2.69 12.92 10.78
C GLU A 171 1.61 11.84 10.66
N CYS A 172 1.24 11.18 11.76
CA CYS A 172 0.20 10.16 11.73
C CYS A 172 -1.18 10.76 11.40
N ARG A 173 -1.49 11.99 11.86
CA ARG A 173 -2.72 12.69 11.46
C ARG A 173 -2.75 12.94 9.96
N ARG A 174 -1.61 13.29 9.35
CA ARG A 174 -1.52 13.45 7.90
C ARG A 174 -1.71 12.12 7.17
N GLN A 175 -1.05 11.05 7.62
CA GLN A 175 -1.21 9.72 7.03
C GLN A 175 -2.67 9.22 7.14
N GLN A 176 -3.32 9.42 8.29
CA GLN A 176 -4.72 9.05 8.50
C GLN A 176 -5.65 9.68 7.44
N ARG A 177 -5.47 10.96 7.10
CA ARG A 177 -6.33 11.64 6.12
C ARG A 177 -6.24 11.01 4.73
N SER A 178 -5.08 10.48 4.36
CA SER A 178 -4.90 9.77 3.09
C SER A 178 -5.35 8.31 3.15
N TYR A 179 -5.38 7.74 4.35
CA TYR A 179 -5.79 6.36 4.60
C TYR A 179 -7.30 6.18 4.71
N VAL A 180 -7.98 7.18 5.29
CA VAL A 180 -9.43 7.23 5.49
C VAL A 180 -9.98 8.43 4.75
N LEU A 181 -10.51 8.19 3.56
CA LEU A 181 -11.01 9.25 2.68
C LEU A 181 -12.37 9.81 3.13
N ASP A 182 -13.16 9.02 3.87
CA ASP A 182 -14.41 9.45 4.47
C ASP A 182 -14.37 9.35 6.01
N PRO A 183 -14.02 10.44 6.72
CA PRO A 183 -13.96 10.45 8.18
C PRO A 183 -15.29 10.11 8.87
N LEU A 184 -16.43 10.33 8.21
CA LEU A 184 -17.75 9.93 8.73
C LEU A 184 -17.93 8.41 8.76
N SER A 185 -17.16 7.66 7.96
CA SER A 185 -17.18 6.21 8.00
C SER A 185 -16.43 5.62 9.21
N LEU A 186 -15.67 6.41 9.96
CA LEU A 186 -14.98 5.91 11.15
C LEU A 186 -15.95 5.76 12.32
N PRO A 187 -15.96 4.62 13.03
CA PRO A 187 -16.70 4.52 14.29
C PRO A 187 -16.28 5.62 15.28
N ALA A 188 -17.24 6.14 16.05
CA ALA A 188 -17.02 7.29 16.94
C ALA A 188 -16.02 7.02 18.08
N ASP A 189 -15.79 5.75 18.42
CA ASP A 189 -14.84 5.31 19.44
C ASP A 189 -13.44 5.02 18.85
N VAL A 190 -13.27 4.95 17.54
CA VAL A 190 -11.95 4.76 16.91
C VAL A 190 -11.03 5.94 17.20
N ARG A 191 -9.78 5.66 17.55
CA ARG A 191 -8.76 6.66 17.85
C ARG A 191 -7.52 6.45 17.00
N LEU A 192 -6.97 7.54 16.49
CA LEU A 192 -5.60 7.54 15.97
C LEU A 192 -4.64 7.36 17.15
N ARG A 193 -3.75 6.39 17.02
CA ARG A 193 -2.74 6.05 18.01
C ARG A 193 -1.40 5.86 17.31
N TRP A 194 -0.33 5.95 18.10
CA TRP A 194 1.01 5.74 17.59
C TRP A 194 1.92 5.12 18.64
N TYR A 195 2.89 4.36 18.14
CA TYR A 195 4.07 3.97 18.90
C TYR A 195 5.27 4.77 18.40
N VAL A 196 6.10 5.20 19.33
CA VAL A 196 7.38 5.85 19.03
C VAL A 196 8.52 4.96 19.49
N PRO A 197 9.64 4.93 18.75
CA PRO A 197 10.76 4.08 19.10
C PRO A 197 11.40 4.55 20.41
N SER A 198 11.74 3.60 21.27
CA SER A 198 12.53 3.81 22.47
C SER A 198 14.00 4.11 22.13
N ARG A 199 14.79 4.46 23.15
CA ARG A 199 16.25 4.62 23.00
C ARG A 199 16.92 3.33 22.52
N VAL A 200 16.42 2.17 22.93
CA VAL A 200 16.98 0.86 22.54
C VAL A 200 16.67 0.55 21.08
N GLU A 201 15.44 0.79 20.64
CA GLU A 201 15.04 0.60 19.23
C GLU A 201 15.69 1.60 18.27
N TRP A 202 16.20 2.72 18.79
CA TRP A 202 16.85 3.76 18.00
C TRP A 202 18.08 3.29 17.23
N GLU A 203 18.77 2.26 17.73
CA GLU A 203 19.98 1.73 17.12
C GLU A 203 19.69 0.84 15.89
N SER A 204 18.43 0.43 15.69
CA SER A 204 18.03 -0.58 14.70
C SER A 204 16.89 -0.12 13.80
N ALA A 205 17.14 0.94 13.02
CA ALA A 205 16.19 1.52 12.06
C ALA A 205 14.84 1.91 12.72
N PRO A 206 14.84 2.92 13.61
CA PRO A 206 13.68 3.34 14.38
C PRO A 206 12.54 3.77 13.47
N ARG A 207 11.33 3.34 13.82
CA ARG A 207 10.09 3.71 13.12
C ARG A 207 9.03 4.19 14.08
N ILE A 208 8.31 5.23 13.66
CA ILE A 208 7.03 5.64 14.23
C ILE A 208 5.96 4.77 13.57
N THR A 209 5.11 4.14 14.36
CA THR A 209 4.04 3.28 13.87
C THR A 209 2.70 3.96 14.08
N CYS A 210 1.97 4.27 13.00
CA CYS A 210 0.68 4.95 13.02
C CYS A 210 -0.46 3.93 12.82
N TYR A 211 -1.47 3.91 13.67
CA TYR A 211 -2.58 2.96 13.56
C TYR A 211 -3.90 3.55 14.07
N LEU A 212 -5.01 2.98 13.59
CA LEU A 212 -6.34 3.24 14.12
C LEU A 212 -6.68 2.14 15.12
N ALA A 213 -7.10 2.52 16.31
CA ALA A 213 -7.45 1.61 17.39
C ALA A 213 -8.95 1.66 17.69
N ALA A 214 -9.54 0.51 17.98
CA ALA A 214 -10.84 0.38 18.62
C ALA A 214 -10.87 1.14 19.96
N GLY A 215 -12.00 1.79 20.28
CA GLY A 215 -12.16 2.51 21.55
C GLY A 215 -12.89 1.73 22.63
N GLY A 216 -13.79 0.83 22.24
CA GLY A 216 -14.48 -0.06 23.17
C GLY A 216 -14.96 -1.37 22.56
N GLN A 217 -15.40 -1.37 21.31
CA GLN A 217 -15.80 -2.60 20.61
C GLN A 217 -14.78 -2.98 19.54
N PRO A 218 -14.49 -4.29 19.36
CA PRO A 218 -13.62 -4.74 18.30
C PRO A 218 -14.10 -4.28 16.92
N LEU A 219 -13.15 -3.89 16.09
CA LEU A 219 -13.39 -3.62 14.68
C LEU A 219 -13.63 -4.95 13.95
N THR A 220 -14.50 -4.93 12.94
CA THR A 220 -14.88 -6.13 12.17
C THR A 220 -14.87 -5.89 10.66
N ARG A 221 -14.29 -4.77 10.24
CA ARG A 221 -14.11 -4.41 8.84
C ARG A 221 -12.85 -3.55 8.70
N PRO A 222 -12.23 -3.50 7.51
CA PRO A 222 -11.19 -2.53 7.24
C PRO A 222 -11.74 -1.09 7.33
N LEU A 223 -10.87 -0.19 7.75
CA LEU A 223 -11.06 1.25 7.83
C LEU A 223 -10.41 1.97 6.65
N ARG A 224 -9.42 1.34 6.00
CA ARG A 224 -8.80 1.87 4.78
C ARG A 224 -9.82 2.11 3.68
N GLN A 225 -9.70 3.26 3.02
CA GLN A 225 -10.46 3.61 1.83
C GLN A 225 -9.51 4.15 0.77
N ASP A 226 -9.60 3.61 -0.45
CA ASP A 226 -8.90 4.13 -1.62
C ASP A 226 -9.74 3.90 -2.89
N ALA A 227 -9.17 4.24 -4.05
CA ALA A 227 -9.85 4.11 -5.35
C ALA A 227 -10.17 2.65 -5.74
N THR A 228 -9.64 1.64 -5.03
CA THR A 228 -9.98 0.23 -5.24
C THR A 228 -11.19 -0.21 -4.41
N VAL A 229 -11.47 0.50 -3.32
CA VAL A 229 -12.58 0.21 -2.40
C VAL A 229 -13.81 1.07 -2.70
N LEU A 230 -13.60 2.35 -3.04
CA LEU A 230 -14.67 3.29 -3.33
C LEU A 230 -15.09 3.23 -4.79
N ARG A 231 -16.39 3.44 -5.05
CA ARG A 231 -16.85 3.68 -6.43
C ARG A 231 -16.24 4.97 -6.98
N PRO A 232 -16.02 5.10 -8.30
CA PRO A 232 -15.42 6.29 -8.89
C PRO A 232 -16.09 7.60 -8.48
N GLU A 233 -17.43 7.66 -8.50
CA GLU A 233 -18.20 8.83 -8.10
C GLU A 233 -18.08 9.17 -6.60
N GLN A 234 -17.97 8.15 -5.73
CA GLN A 234 -17.72 8.33 -4.30
C GLN A 234 -16.34 8.93 -4.07
N TYR A 235 -15.32 8.36 -4.72
CA TYR A 235 -13.95 8.84 -4.65
C TYR A 235 -13.84 10.29 -5.15
N THR A 236 -14.43 10.60 -6.31
CA THR A 236 -14.44 11.95 -6.89
C THR A 236 -15.08 12.95 -5.93
N TYR A 237 -16.25 12.63 -5.36
CA TYR A 237 -16.91 13.53 -4.40
C TYR A 237 -16.05 13.77 -3.16
N LEU A 238 -15.57 12.70 -2.51
CA LEU A 238 -14.80 12.81 -1.27
C LEU A 238 -13.51 13.61 -1.49
N MET A 239 -12.80 13.39 -2.60
CA MET A 239 -11.61 14.15 -2.94
C MET A 239 -11.92 15.61 -3.26
N ALA A 240 -13.05 15.91 -3.93
CA ALA A 240 -13.45 17.27 -4.24
C ALA A 240 -13.75 18.11 -2.99
N VAL A 241 -14.44 17.53 -2.00
CA VAL A 241 -14.88 18.27 -0.80
C VAL A 241 -13.85 18.29 0.33
N ARG A 242 -12.83 17.43 0.29
CA ARG A 242 -11.86 17.22 1.38
C ARG A 242 -11.15 18.49 1.80
N GLU A 243 -10.45 19.15 0.88
CA GLU A 243 -9.66 20.34 1.18
C GLU A 243 -10.53 21.49 1.70
N PHE A 244 -11.74 21.64 1.16
CA PHE A 244 -12.67 22.67 1.61
C PHE A 244 -13.19 22.38 3.01
N ASN A 245 -13.62 21.15 3.30
CA ASN A 245 -14.05 20.76 4.64
C ASN A 245 -12.93 20.95 5.69
N GLU A 246 -11.68 20.63 5.33
CA GLU A 246 -10.52 20.87 6.17
C GLU A 246 -10.28 22.37 6.42
N ALA A 247 -10.19 23.17 5.36
CA ALA A 247 -9.94 24.60 5.46
C ALA A 247 -10.99 25.30 6.33
N ARG A 248 -12.25 24.88 6.17
CA ARG A 248 -13.36 25.34 7.01
C ARG A 248 -13.22 24.95 8.47
N ALA A 249 -12.87 23.69 8.75
CA ALA A 249 -12.72 23.22 10.12
C ALA A 249 -11.61 24.00 10.84
N VAL A 250 -10.48 24.24 10.17
CA VAL A 250 -9.38 25.06 10.69
C VAL A 250 -9.82 26.51 10.91
N LEU A 251 -10.47 27.13 9.91
CA LEU A 251 -10.95 28.50 10.02
C LEU A 251 -11.95 28.67 11.18
N ALA A 252 -12.86 27.71 11.37
CA ALA A 252 -13.82 27.74 12.47
C ALA A 252 -13.14 27.57 13.84
N ALA A 253 -12.15 26.69 13.95
CA ALA A 253 -11.47 26.39 15.21
C ALA A 253 -10.49 27.50 15.64
N GLU A 254 -9.70 28.02 14.70
CA GLU A 254 -8.56 28.89 14.98
C GLU A 254 -8.79 30.34 14.57
N GLY A 255 -9.63 30.58 13.55
CA GLY A 255 -9.92 31.91 13.02
C GLY A 255 -10.35 32.93 14.09
N PRO A 256 -11.20 32.59 15.07
CA PRO A 256 -11.62 33.49 16.17
C PRO A 256 -10.50 33.98 17.09
N THR A 257 -9.31 33.36 17.08
CA THR A 257 -8.16 33.77 17.90
C THR A 257 -6.89 34.06 17.11
N ALA A 258 -6.85 33.72 15.82
CA ALA A 258 -5.67 33.88 14.96
C ALA A 258 -5.22 35.33 14.77
N ALA A 259 -3.92 35.54 14.52
CA ALA A 259 -3.43 36.86 14.12
C ALA A 259 -4.00 37.28 12.75
N PRO A 260 -4.09 38.58 12.40
CA PRO A 260 -4.70 39.01 11.15
C PRO A 260 -4.09 38.39 9.88
N ALA A 261 -2.77 38.16 9.85
CA ALA A 261 -2.10 37.52 8.73
C ALA A 261 -2.45 36.03 8.61
N GLU A 262 -2.50 35.32 9.73
CA GLU A 262 -2.90 33.91 9.78
C GLU A 262 -4.36 33.72 9.39
N LEU A 263 -5.25 34.58 9.90
CA LEU A 263 -6.66 34.58 9.51
C LEU A 263 -6.82 34.80 8.01
N ARG A 264 -6.09 35.76 7.42
CA ARG A 264 -6.13 35.99 5.98
C ARG A 264 -5.70 34.74 5.19
N ALA A 265 -4.64 34.06 5.62
CA ALA A 265 -4.20 32.81 4.99
C ALA A 265 -5.25 31.68 5.12
N MET A 266 -5.95 31.60 6.26
CA MET A 266 -7.05 30.63 6.44
C MET A 266 -8.23 30.92 5.51
N VAL A 267 -8.61 32.20 5.36
CA VAL A 267 -9.69 32.64 4.46
C VAL A 267 -9.33 32.40 3.00
N GLU A 268 -8.10 32.74 2.59
CA GLU A 268 -7.58 32.50 1.24
C GLU A 268 -7.61 30.99 0.91
N ARG A 269 -7.18 30.15 1.85
CA ARG A 269 -7.22 28.69 1.70
C ARG A 269 -8.66 28.17 1.54
N ALA A 270 -9.60 28.65 2.36
CA ALA A 270 -11.01 28.27 2.26
C ALA A 270 -11.63 28.71 0.92
N GLY A 271 -11.35 29.93 0.47
CA GLY A 271 -11.80 30.44 -0.83
C GLY A 271 -11.24 29.63 -2.01
N SER A 272 -9.94 29.36 -2.00
CA SER A 272 -9.26 28.56 -3.04
C SER A 272 -9.77 27.11 -3.06
N ALA A 273 -10.00 26.52 -1.89
CA ALA A 273 -10.55 25.18 -1.77
C ALA A 273 -12.02 25.12 -2.24
N ASN A 274 -12.83 26.15 -1.96
CA ASN A 274 -14.19 26.27 -2.51
C ASN A 274 -14.17 26.30 -4.05
N ALA A 275 -13.28 27.11 -4.65
CA ALA A 275 -13.16 27.19 -6.11
C ALA A 275 -12.70 25.85 -6.72
N SER A 276 -11.75 25.16 -6.08
CA SER A 276 -11.27 23.84 -6.51
C SER A 276 -12.36 22.77 -6.43
N MET A 277 -13.16 22.78 -5.36
CA MET A 277 -14.32 21.93 -5.18
C MET A 277 -15.36 22.19 -6.28
N TRP A 278 -15.73 23.45 -6.51
CA TRP A 278 -16.66 23.84 -7.58
C TRP A 278 -16.22 23.35 -8.96
N LEU A 279 -14.95 23.55 -9.33
CA LEU A 279 -14.38 23.08 -10.60
C LEU A 279 -14.46 21.55 -10.73
N THR A 280 -14.05 20.84 -9.69
CA THR A 280 -14.01 19.37 -9.70
C THR A 280 -15.41 18.78 -9.80
N LEU A 281 -16.37 19.30 -9.03
CA LEU A 281 -17.76 18.83 -9.07
C LEU A 281 -18.43 19.15 -10.41
N SER A 282 -18.18 20.33 -10.98
CA SER A 282 -18.75 20.76 -12.26
C SER A 282 -18.20 19.99 -13.46
N GLY A 283 -16.96 19.51 -13.38
CA GLY A 283 -16.30 18.74 -14.45
C GLY A 283 -16.61 17.24 -14.43
N ALA A 284 -17.24 16.72 -13.37
CA ALA A 284 -17.49 15.30 -13.18
C ALA A 284 -18.86 14.86 -13.73
N ALA A 285 -18.95 13.60 -14.16
CA ALA A 285 -20.21 12.97 -14.53
C ALA A 285 -20.83 12.29 -13.31
N TRP A 286 -22.09 12.64 -13.00
CA TRP A 286 -22.80 12.13 -11.81
C TRP A 286 -23.90 11.13 -12.19
N PRO A 287 -24.08 10.06 -11.38
CA PRO A 287 -25.17 9.12 -11.58
C PRO A 287 -26.52 9.82 -11.37
N ALA A 288 -27.58 9.34 -12.03
CA ALA A 288 -28.86 10.04 -12.11
C ALA A 288 -29.42 10.45 -10.75
N GLN A 289 -29.32 9.58 -9.75
CA GLN A 289 -29.80 9.83 -8.39
C GLN A 289 -29.03 10.94 -7.63
N ALA A 290 -27.80 11.27 -8.06
CA ALA A 290 -26.96 12.28 -7.39
C ALA A 290 -26.89 13.62 -8.14
N ARG A 291 -27.46 13.72 -9.35
CA ARG A 291 -27.35 14.94 -10.18
C ARG A 291 -27.93 16.16 -9.48
N GLU A 292 -29.19 16.10 -9.09
CA GLU A 292 -29.88 17.22 -8.44
C GLU A 292 -29.17 17.72 -7.16
N PRO A 293 -28.83 16.86 -6.18
CA PRO A 293 -28.14 17.34 -4.98
C PRO A 293 -26.73 17.86 -5.27
N VAL A 294 -26.01 17.29 -6.24
CA VAL A 294 -24.68 17.80 -6.62
C VAL A 294 -24.78 19.14 -7.36
N GLU A 295 -25.76 19.32 -8.25
CA GLU A 295 -26.03 20.60 -8.91
C GLU A 295 -26.37 21.68 -7.89
N LYS A 296 -27.15 21.35 -6.85
CA LYS A 296 -27.41 22.25 -5.73
C LYS A 296 -26.11 22.62 -5.00
N LEU A 297 -25.25 21.65 -4.69
CA LEU A 297 -23.95 21.91 -4.04
C LEU A 297 -23.03 22.79 -4.91
N ILE A 298 -23.01 22.56 -6.23
CA ILE A 298 -22.27 23.39 -7.20
C ILE A 298 -22.78 24.83 -7.16
N ALA A 299 -24.10 25.03 -7.17
CA ALA A 299 -24.71 26.36 -7.12
C ALA A 299 -24.42 27.08 -5.79
N GLU A 300 -24.46 26.38 -4.65
CA GLU A 300 -24.09 26.92 -3.34
C GLU A 300 -22.62 27.37 -3.32
N SER A 301 -21.72 26.53 -3.84
CA SER A 301 -20.29 26.82 -3.92
C SER A 301 -19.98 28.01 -4.84
N GLN A 302 -20.67 28.09 -6.00
CA GLN A 302 -20.57 29.23 -6.91
C GLN A 302 -21.09 30.52 -6.23
N GLY A 303 -22.23 30.44 -5.54
CA GLY A 303 -22.83 31.57 -4.83
C GLY A 303 -21.98 32.11 -3.67
N ALA A 304 -21.12 31.27 -3.09
CA ALA A 304 -20.18 31.65 -2.03
C ALA A 304 -18.90 32.31 -2.55
N ALA A 305 -18.54 32.13 -3.84
CA ALA A 305 -17.23 32.52 -4.37
C ALA A 305 -16.89 34.01 -4.17
N MET A 306 -17.84 34.90 -4.44
CA MET A 306 -17.62 36.35 -4.26
C MET A 306 -17.54 36.76 -2.78
N ALA A 307 -18.20 36.04 -1.88
CA ALA A 307 -18.09 36.31 -0.45
C ALA A 307 -16.71 35.91 0.08
N TRP A 308 -16.16 34.77 -0.37
CA TRP A 308 -14.78 34.37 -0.07
C TRP A 308 -13.75 35.38 -0.57
N LEU A 309 -13.87 35.83 -1.84
CA LEU A 309 -12.96 36.83 -2.41
C LEU A 309 -12.99 38.16 -1.65
N ARG A 310 -14.19 38.61 -1.26
CA ARG A 310 -14.34 39.83 -0.45
C ARG A 310 -13.78 39.66 0.95
N ALA A 311 -13.94 38.47 1.55
CA ALA A 311 -13.38 38.16 2.86
C ALA A 311 -11.85 38.25 2.83
N GLU A 312 -11.20 37.70 1.81
CA GLU A 312 -9.74 37.78 1.64
C GLU A 312 -9.24 39.24 1.54
N GLN A 313 -9.97 40.06 0.78
CA GLN A 313 -9.64 41.47 0.54
C GLN A 313 -10.06 42.41 1.67
N ALA A 314 -10.67 41.90 2.74
CA ALA A 314 -11.18 42.75 3.81
C ALA A 314 -10.02 43.46 4.55
N PRO A 315 -10.21 44.75 4.91
CA PRO A 315 -9.16 45.59 5.50
C PRO A 315 -8.85 45.19 6.94
N ASP A 316 -9.83 44.64 7.66
CA ASP A 316 -9.73 44.33 9.07
C ASP A 316 -10.32 42.95 9.41
N ARG A 317 -9.97 42.45 10.60
CA ARG A 317 -10.32 41.13 11.11
C ARG A 317 -11.82 40.92 11.26
N GLU A 318 -12.55 41.93 11.74
CA GLU A 318 -13.99 41.82 11.97
C GLU A 318 -14.71 41.66 10.63
N GLN A 319 -14.32 42.46 9.64
CA GLN A 319 -14.86 42.38 8.30
C GLN A 319 -14.48 41.07 7.59
N MET A 320 -13.24 40.57 7.76
CA MET A 320 -12.82 39.23 7.27
C MET A 320 -13.75 38.13 7.80
N LEU A 321 -13.93 38.05 9.13
CA LEU A 321 -14.75 37.01 9.76
C LEU A 321 -16.21 37.10 9.36
N ARG A 322 -16.78 38.31 9.31
CA ARG A 322 -18.17 38.53 8.91
C ARG A 322 -18.42 38.07 7.47
N LEU A 323 -17.52 38.38 6.54
CA LEU A 323 -17.66 37.99 5.13
C LEU A 323 -17.41 36.49 4.93
N ALA A 324 -16.46 35.90 5.65
CA ALA A 324 -16.28 34.45 5.67
C ALA A 324 -17.54 33.73 6.19
N ALA A 325 -18.14 34.22 7.27
CA ALA A 325 -19.40 33.68 7.79
C ALA A 325 -20.56 33.81 6.78
N GLN A 326 -20.62 34.88 5.99
CA GLN A 326 -21.60 35.02 4.90
C GLN A 326 -21.38 34.01 3.77
N ALA A 327 -20.12 33.68 3.46
CA ALA A 327 -19.80 32.62 2.51
C ALA A 327 -20.25 31.25 3.05
N GLU A 328 -20.02 30.99 4.34
CA GLU A 328 -20.43 29.77 5.03
C GLU A 328 -21.95 29.56 5.07
N GLN A 329 -22.72 30.63 5.31
CA GLN A 329 -24.19 30.59 5.35
C GLN A 329 -24.84 30.16 4.03
N ARG A 330 -24.10 30.20 2.91
CA ARG A 330 -24.60 29.73 1.61
C ARG A 330 -24.70 28.22 1.51
N ARG A 331 -23.97 27.48 2.36
CA ARG A 331 -23.96 26.02 2.31
C ARG A 331 -25.03 25.45 3.24
N ASP A 332 -25.88 24.61 2.67
CA ASP A 332 -26.93 23.92 3.42
C ASP A 332 -26.43 22.52 3.83
N PRO A 333 -26.33 22.20 5.13
CA PRO A 333 -25.92 20.87 5.60
C PRO A 333 -26.81 19.73 5.04
N GLN A 334 -28.06 20.02 4.69
CA GLN A 334 -28.94 19.02 4.07
C GLN A 334 -28.54 18.70 2.64
N THR A 335 -27.91 19.63 1.93
CA THR A 335 -27.37 19.39 0.58
C THR A 335 -26.24 18.37 0.63
N ASP A 336 -25.28 18.54 1.54
CA ASP A 336 -24.19 17.57 1.74
C ASP A 336 -24.72 16.19 2.10
N LEU A 337 -25.72 16.13 2.99
CA LEU A 337 -26.36 14.87 3.37
C LEU A 337 -27.05 14.19 2.19
N ALA A 338 -27.76 14.96 1.37
CA ALA A 338 -28.45 14.44 0.18
C ALA A 338 -27.47 13.90 -0.87
N VAL A 339 -26.35 14.59 -1.12
CA VAL A 339 -25.29 14.08 -2.01
C VAL A 339 -24.74 12.77 -1.47
N ARG A 340 -24.43 12.71 -0.17
CA ARG A 340 -23.89 11.50 0.47
C ARG A 340 -24.85 10.33 0.38
N GLN A 341 -26.14 10.55 0.66
CA GLN A 341 -27.19 9.53 0.51
C GLN A 341 -27.27 9.01 -0.93
N ALA A 342 -27.30 9.91 -1.92
CA ALA A 342 -27.39 9.55 -3.33
C ALA A 342 -26.17 8.77 -3.83
N LEU A 343 -24.99 9.04 -3.28
CA LEU A 343 -23.74 8.34 -3.60
C LEU A 343 -23.51 7.08 -2.74
N GLY A 344 -24.40 6.77 -1.79
CA GLY A 344 -24.22 5.65 -0.86
C GLY A 344 -23.04 5.84 0.10
N LEU A 345 -22.65 7.08 0.41
CA LEU A 345 -21.62 7.38 1.41
C LEU A 345 -22.20 7.35 2.83
N SER A 346 -21.32 7.32 3.83
CA SER A 346 -21.72 7.36 5.24
C SER A 346 -22.51 8.64 5.55
N THR A 347 -23.66 8.51 6.20
CA THR A 347 -24.52 9.66 6.57
C THR A 347 -24.52 9.94 8.06
N ALA A 348 -24.10 8.98 8.87
CA ALA A 348 -23.83 9.13 10.28
C ALA A 348 -22.45 8.54 10.61
N GLN A 349 -21.92 8.94 11.77
CA GLN A 349 -20.59 8.51 12.21
C GLN A 349 -20.54 6.99 12.38
N GLY A 350 -19.61 6.33 11.69
CA GLY A 350 -19.36 4.89 11.78
C GLY A 350 -20.14 4.03 10.79
N ASP A 351 -21.17 4.60 10.13
CA ASP A 351 -21.92 3.89 9.10
C ASP A 351 -20.97 3.52 7.94
N PRO A 352 -20.99 2.29 7.42
CA PRO A 352 -20.24 1.95 6.22
C PRO A 352 -20.87 2.60 4.98
N ALA A 353 -20.03 2.97 4.02
CA ALA A 353 -20.50 3.28 2.67
C ALA A 353 -21.10 2.02 2.02
N ARG A 354 -22.13 2.19 1.19
CA ARG A 354 -22.87 1.14 0.48
C ARG A 354 -22.59 1.18 -1.01
#